data_AF-A0AAZ3RIE6-F1
#
_entry.id   AF-A0AAZ3RIE6-F1
#
_cell.length_a   1.000
_cell.length_b   1.000
_cell.length_c   1.000
_cell.angle_alpha   90.00
_cell.angle_beta   90.00
_cell.angle_gamma   90.00
#
_symmetry.space_group_name_H-M   'P 1'
#
loop_
_entity.id
_entity.type
_entity.pdbx_description
1 polymer ?
#
loop_
_entity_poly.entity_id
_entity_poly.type
_entity_poly.pdbx_seq_one_letter_code
_entity_poly.pdbx_strand_id
1 'polypeptide(L)'
;MESAIQTVVGVYLKSAKGKGSLGDKDFQGLVNKQLGNVMTGTESSSAVKEMRKGLDENQDGKVSFQEYMTLIGYVANTLSEQRTAANNTPAS
;
A
#
# COMPACT_ATOMS: atom_id res chain seq x y z
N MET A 1 15.36 -10.59 4.49
CA MET A 1 14.31 -10.01 5.38
C MET A 1 14.61 -8.53 5.65
N GLU A 2 15.79 -8.21 6.19
CA GLU A 2 16.25 -6.82 6.38
C GLU A 2 16.12 -5.95 5.12
N SER A 3 16.60 -6.44 3.97
CA SER A 3 16.50 -5.72 2.69
C SER A 3 15.07 -5.38 2.26
N ALA A 4 14.10 -6.25 2.57
CA ALA A 4 12.69 -6.00 2.29
C ALA A 4 12.13 -4.91 3.20
N ILE A 5 12.49 -4.93 4.48
CA ILE A 5 12.10 -3.88 5.44
C ILE A 5 12.68 -2.52 5.00
N GLN A 6 13.97 -2.49 4.64
CA GLN A 6 14.60 -1.27 4.09
C GLN A 6 13.91 -0.77 2.82
N THR A 7 13.46 -1.69 1.96
CA THR A 7 12.71 -1.33 0.74
C THR A 7 11.37 -0.68 1.09
N VAL A 8 10.61 -1.26 2.02
CA VAL A 8 9.32 -0.69 2.47
C VAL A 8 9.49 0.72 3.02
N VAL A 9 10.49 0.93 3.87
CA VAL A 9 10.82 2.26 4.42
C VAL A 9 11.30 3.22 3.31
N GLY A 10 12.17 2.76 2.41
CA GLY A 10 12.71 3.57 1.33
C GLY A 10 11.64 4.04 0.33
N VAL A 11 10.69 3.17 -0.02
CA VAL A 11 9.54 3.51 -0.87
C VAL A 11 8.67 4.59 -0.24
N TYR A 12 8.40 4.47 1.07
CA TYR A 12 7.65 5.47 1.82
C TYR A 12 8.37 6.83 1.80
N LEU A 13 9.65 6.87 2.20
CA LEU A 13 10.42 8.11 2.27
C LEU A 13 10.54 8.80 0.91
N LYS A 14 10.78 8.02 -0.15
CA LYS A 14 10.84 8.52 -1.52
C LYS A 14 9.52 9.16 -1.96
N SER A 15 8.40 8.53 -1.59
CA SER A 15 7.06 9.02 -1.95
C SER A 15 6.64 10.24 -1.10
N ALA A 16 7.01 10.26 0.19
CA ALA A 16 6.79 11.41 1.08
C ALA A 16 7.69 12.61 0.72
N LYS A 17 8.66 12.44 -0.18
CA LYS A 17 9.60 13.49 -0.61
C LYS A 17 10.27 14.18 0.58
N GLY A 18 10.60 13.40 1.62
CA GLY A 18 11.19 13.88 2.87
C GLY A 18 10.23 14.60 3.83
N LYS A 19 8.92 14.68 3.55
CA LYS A 19 7.94 15.42 4.37
C LYS A 19 7.37 14.65 5.56
N GLY A 20 7.92 13.49 5.92
CA GLY A 20 7.47 12.68 7.05
C GLY A 20 6.10 12.00 6.89
N SER A 21 5.25 12.47 5.98
CA SER A 21 3.90 11.96 5.67
C SER A 21 3.59 12.02 4.17
N LEU A 22 2.64 11.20 3.72
CA LEU A 22 2.15 11.19 2.34
C LEU A 22 0.88 12.03 2.23
N GLY A 23 0.89 13.05 1.37
CA GLY A 23 -0.34 13.74 0.97
C GLY A 23 -1.13 12.94 -0.06
N ASP A 24 -2.34 13.40 -0.38
CA ASP A 24 -3.27 12.76 -1.32
C ASP A 24 -2.62 12.35 -2.66
N LYS A 25 -1.91 13.27 -3.32
CA LYS A 25 -1.22 13.01 -4.59
C LYS A 25 -0.04 12.05 -4.47
N ASP A 26 0.71 12.15 -3.38
CA ASP A 26 1.91 11.33 -3.15
C ASP A 26 1.50 9.89 -2.83
N PHE A 27 0.48 9.71 -2.00
CA PHE A 27 -0.13 8.41 -1.71
C PHE A 27 -0.70 7.76 -2.97
N GLN A 28 -1.46 8.53 -3.77
CA GLN A 28 -2.01 8.01 -5.02
C GLN A 28 -0.91 7.57 -6.00
N GLY A 29 0.16 8.36 -6.11
CA GLY A 29 1.31 7.99 -6.92
C GLY A 29 2.01 6.72 -6.43
N LEU A 30 2.12 6.52 -5.11
CA LEU A 30 2.68 5.31 -4.51
C LEU A 30 1.84 4.08 -4.86
N VAL A 31 0.53 4.12 -4.59
CA VAL A 31 -0.37 2.98 -4.81
C VAL A 31 -0.35 2.55 -6.26
N ASN A 32 -0.53 3.48 -7.20
CA ASN A 32 -0.52 3.17 -8.64
C ASN A 32 0.82 2.62 -9.13
N LYS A 33 1.96 3.11 -8.61
CA LYS A 33 3.29 2.70 -9.11
C LYS A 33 3.86 1.45 -8.44
N GLN A 34 3.47 1.15 -7.20
CA GLN A 34 4.10 0.10 -6.40
C GLN A 34 3.13 -1.04 -6.09
N LEU A 35 1.83 -0.76 -6.01
CA LEU A 35 0.82 -1.71 -5.55
C LEU A 35 -0.22 -2.07 -6.62
N GLY A 36 -0.22 -1.43 -7.79
CA GLY A 36 -1.22 -1.65 -8.85
C GLY A 36 -1.36 -3.12 -9.29
N ASN A 37 -0.27 -3.89 -9.30
CA ASN A 37 -0.32 -5.32 -9.65
C ASN A 37 -0.95 -6.21 -8.57
N VAL A 38 -0.97 -5.77 -7.31
CA VAL A 38 -1.50 -6.55 -6.18
C VAL A 38 -2.93 -6.11 -5.84
N MET A 39 -3.21 -4.82 -5.97
CA MET A 39 -4.52 -4.23 -5.69
C MET A 39 -5.32 -4.08 -6.99
N THR A 40 -5.81 -5.20 -7.51
CA THR A 40 -6.73 -5.16 -8.66
C THR A 40 -7.99 -4.37 -8.28
N GLY A 41 -8.25 -3.24 -8.96
CA GLY A 41 -9.41 -2.39 -8.71
C GLY A 41 -9.12 -1.03 -8.06
N THR A 42 -7.87 -0.74 -7.69
CA THR A 42 -7.47 0.61 -7.22
C THR A 42 -7.10 1.57 -8.34
N GLU A 43 -7.34 1.20 -9.60
CA GLU A 43 -7.05 2.03 -10.77
C GLU A 43 -7.86 3.35 -10.79
N SER A 44 -8.96 3.40 -10.03
CA SER A 44 -9.77 4.61 -9.89
C SER A 44 -9.23 5.52 -8.79
N SER A 45 -9.02 6.79 -9.16
CA SER A 45 -8.64 7.86 -8.22
C SER A 45 -9.58 7.97 -7.02
N SER A 46 -10.84 7.55 -7.15
CA SER A 46 -11.82 7.57 -6.06
C SER A 46 -11.57 6.45 -5.05
N ALA A 47 -11.28 5.22 -5.52
CA ALA A 47 -10.99 4.09 -4.64
C ALA A 47 -9.72 4.33 -3.81
N VAL A 48 -8.68 4.93 -4.42
CA VAL A 48 -7.45 5.29 -3.71
C VAL A 48 -7.69 6.39 -2.68
N LYS A 49 -8.59 7.33 -2.96
CA LYS A 49 -9.00 8.36 -1.98
C LYS A 49 -9.75 7.77 -0.79
N GLU A 50 -10.69 6.86 -1.04
CA GLU A 50 -11.41 6.18 0.05
C GLU A 50 -10.47 5.32 0.88
N MET A 51 -9.53 4.61 0.25
CA MET A 51 -8.48 3.87 0.94
C MET A 51 -7.63 4.78 1.81
N ARG A 52 -7.18 5.93 1.29
CA ARG A 52 -6.42 6.90 2.08
C ARG A 52 -7.21 7.34 3.32
N LYS A 53 -8.50 7.67 3.15
CA LYS A 53 -9.38 8.06 4.26
C LYS A 53 -9.55 6.93 5.27
N GLY A 54 -9.61 5.67 4.83
CA GLY A 54 -9.67 4.52 5.72
C GLY A 54 -8.39 4.27 6.51
N LEU A 55 -7.25 4.78 6.05
CA LEU A 55 -5.95 4.68 6.74
C LEU A 55 -5.65 5.90 7.63
N ASP A 56 -6.21 7.06 7.32
CA ASP A 56 -6.04 8.37 8.00
C ASP A 56 -6.79 8.38 9.34
N GLU A 57 -6.34 7.55 10.29
CA GLU A 57 -7.01 7.33 11.59
C GLU A 57 -6.98 8.58 12.47
N ASN A 58 -5.91 9.37 12.37
CA ASN A 58 -5.78 10.63 13.12
C ASN A 58 -6.50 11.82 12.45
N GLN A 59 -7.03 11.61 11.24
CA GLN A 59 -7.77 12.60 10.45
C GLN A 59 -6.96 13.88 10.14
N ASP A 60 -5.63 13.80 10.06
CA ASP A 60 -4.76 14.94 9.71
C ASP A 60 -4.73 15.24 8.21
N GLY A 61 -5.37 14.39 7.41
CA GLY A 61 -5.45 14.56 5.97
C GLY A 61 -4.25 13.98 5.23
N LYS A 62 -3.37 13.25 5.92
CA LYS A 62 -2.16 12.62 5.37
C LYS A 62 -2.10 11.15 5.79
N VAL A 63 -1.06 10.47 5.32
CA VAL A 63 -0.75 9.10 5.74
C VAL A 63 0.65 9.11 6.32
N SER A 64 0.74 8.90 7.63
CA SER A 64 1.97 8.69 8.38
C SER A 64 2.59 7.32 8.07
N PHE A 65 3.79 7.07 8.57
CA PHE A 65 4.46 5.79 8.33
C PHE A 65 3.70 4.62 8.98
N GLN A 66 3.10 4.84 10.16
CA GLN A 66 2.31 3.83 10.84
C GLN A 66 1.06 3.46 10.03
N GLU A 67 0.32 4.45 9.54
CA GLU A 67 -0.87 4.24 8.71
C GLU A 67 -0.52 3.58 7.37
N TYR A 68 0.64 3.92 6.80
CA TYR A 68 1.20 3.22 5.64
C TYR A 68 1.52 1.75 5.94
N MET A 69 2.03 1.42 7.13
CA MET A 69 2.29 0.02 7.51
C MET A 69 1.01 -0.80 7.63
N THR A 70 -0.11 -0.20 8.02
CA THR A 70 -1.44 -0.85 7.98
C THR A 70 -1.79 -1.29 6.56
N LEU A 71 -1.57 -0.43 5.56
CA LEU A 71 -1.76 -0.78 4.14
C LEU A 71 -0.85 -1.94 3.72
N ILE A 72 0.44 -1.89 4.07
CA ILE A 72 1.38 -2.95 3.73
C ILE A 72 0.98 -4.28 4.37
N GLY A 73 0.49 -4.26 5.62
CA GLY A 73 -0.04 -5.45 6.29
C GLY A 73 -1.26 -6.03 5.56
N TYR A 74 -2.18 -5.18 5.11
CA TYR A 74 -3.32 -5.61 4.31
C TYR A 74 -2.87 -6.26 2.99
N VAL A 75 -2.00 -5.59 2.23
CA VAL A 75 -1.46 -6.09 0.96
C VAL A 75 -0.73 -7.42 1.15
N ALA A 76 0.07 -7.56 2.20
CA ALA A 76 0.81 -8.78 2.51
C ALA A 76 -0.13 -9.95 2.81
N ASN A 77 -1.20 -9.72 3.58
CA ASN A 77 -2.23 -10.73 3.84
C ASN A 77 -2.94 -11.15 2.55
N THR A 78 -3.44 -10.18 1.77
CA THR A 78 -4.12 -10.47 0.50
C THR A 78 -3.22 -11.25 -0.46
N LEU A 79 -1.94 -10.87 -0.57
CA LEU A 79 -1.00 -11.59 -1.42
C LEU A 79 -0.71 -13.01 -0.90
N SER A 80 -0.60 -13.18 0.42
CA SER A 80 -0.44 -14.50 1.06
C SER A 80 -1.64 -15.41 0.76
N GLU A 81 -2.87 -14.88 0.87
CA GLU A 81 -4.11 -15.59 0.53
C GLU A 81 -4.15 -15.98 -0.95
N GLN A 82 -3.84 -15.04 -1.86
CA GLN A 82 -3.79 -15.31 -3.30
C GLN A 82 -2.77 -16.41 -3.65
N ARG A 83 -1.57 -16.35 -3.07
CA ARG A 83 -0.51 -17.35 -3.29
C ARG A 83 -0.89 -18.71 -2.72
N THR A 84 -1.53 -18.73 -1.56
CA THR A 84 -2.03 -19.96 -0.94
C THR A 84 -3.13 -20.57 -1.81
N ALA A 85 -4.11 -19.78 -2.27
CA ALA A 85 -5.17 -20.26 -3.15
C ALA A 85 -4.64 -20.77 -4.50
N ALA A 86 -3.71 -20.04 -5.14
CA ALA A 86 -3.09 -20.45 -6.39
C ALA A 86 -2.35 -21.80 -6.27
N ASN A 87 -1.63 -22.02 -5.17
CA ASN A 87 -0.94 -23.29 -4.90
C ASN A 87 -1.89 -24.46 -4.61
N ASN A 88 -3.17 -24.20 -4.30
CA ASN A 88 -4.18 -25.22 -4.04
C ASN A 88 -5.05 -25.54 -5.28
N THR A 89 -4.76 -24.95 -6.45
CA THR A 89 -5.50 -25.27 -7.69
C THR A 89 -4.81 -26.46 -8.37
N PRO A 90 -5.43 -27.66 -8.46
CA PRO A 90 -4.83 -28.79 -9.15
C PRO A 90 -4.67 -28.43 -10.63
N ALA A 91 -3.48 -28.66 -11.19
CA ALA A 91 -3.29 -28.66 -12.63
C ALA A 91 -4.30 -29.64 -13.24
N SER A 92 -5.25 -29.11 -14.03
CA SER A 92 -6.20 -29.90 -14.81
C SER A 92 -5.51 -30.48 -16.04
#